data_AF-A0A975BTC4-F1
#
_entry.id   AF-A0A975BTC4-F1
#
_cell.length_a   1.000
_cell.length_b   1.000
_cell.length_c   1.000
_cell.angle_alpha   90.00
_cell.angle_beta   90.00
_cell.angle_gamma   90.00
#
_symmetry.space_group_name_H-M   'P 1'
#
loop_
_entity.id
_entity.type
_entity.pdbx_description
1 polymer ?
#
loop_
_entity_poly.entity_id
_entity_poly.type
_entity_poly.pdbx_seq_one_letter_code
_entity_poly.pdbx_strand_id
1 'polypeptide(L)'
;MAGMKKFMVVHRDPNISWDSVQENWVKLANIKSARWIRTCFNKEQGVRYCVWLSPDEDKLESIFKELEVSWESMLEVEETVPDLWGAKWEEHLAAEAKADTLGF
;
A
#
# COMPACT_ATOMS: atom_id res chain seq x y z
N MET A 1 8.53 -10.65 12.02
CA MET A 1 7.57 -10.01 11.09
C MET A 1 6.13 -10.51 11.26
N ALA A 2 5.80 -11.24 12.34
CA ALA A 2 4.41 -11.59 12.63
C ALA A 2 3.66 -10.35 13.13
N GLY A 3 2.50 -10.04 12.54
CA GLY A 3 1.58 -9.01 13.02
C GLY A 3 1.38 -7.78 12.12
N MET A 4 1.93 -7.73 10.91
CA MET A 4 1.58 -6.68 9.94
C MET A 4 0.38 -7.11 9.10
N LYS A 5 -0.66 -6.27 9.11
CA LYS A 5 -1.87 -6.37 8.31
C LYS A 5 -1.74 -5.54 7.05
N LYS A 6 -2.45 -5.94 5.99
CA LYS A 6 -2.50 -5.20 4.73
C LYS A 6 -3.72 -4.30 4.73
N PHE A 7 -3.52 -3.04 4.38
CA PHE A 7 -4.56 -2.03 4.29
C PHE A 7 -4.62 -1.46 2.90
N MET A 8 -5.84 -1.29 2.37
CA MET A 8 -6.12 -0.44 1.23
C MET A 8 -6.55 0.93 1.75
N VAL A 9 -5.83 1.97 1.35
CA VAL A 9 -6.14 3.36 1.67
C VAL A 9 -6.51 4.08 0.39
N VAL A 10 -7.67 4.74 0.38
CA VAL A 10 -8.09 5.61 -0.72
C VAL A 10 -7.84 7.05 -0.30
N HIS A 11 -7.13 7.80 -1.13
CA HIS A 11 -7.03 9.24 -0.99
C HIS A 11 -7.70 9.88 -2.20
N ARG A 12 -8.66 10.77 -1.97
CA ARG A 12 -9.26 11.58 -3.03
C ARG A 12 -8.94 13.04 -2.78
N ASP A 13 -8.20 13.61 -3.71
CA ASP A 13 -7.97 15.04 -3.76
C ASP A 13 -7.85 15.46 -5.24
N PRO A 14 -8.95 15.90 -5.87
CA PRO A 14 -8.95 16.28 -7.28
C PRO A 14 -8.16 17.57 -7.55
N ASN A 15 -7.84 18.35 -6.50
CA ASN A 15 -7.15 19.63 -6.63
C ASN A 15 -5.66 19.53 -6.26
N ILE A 16 -5.19 18.38 -5.80
CA ILE A 16 -3.79 18.21 -5.42
C ILE A 16 -2.88 18.37 -6.62
N SER A 17 -1.83 19.16 -6.46
CA SER A 17 -0.79 19.26 -7.47
C SER A 17 0.03 17.98 -7.53
N TRP A 18 0.61 17.69 -8.70
CA TRP A 18 1.52 16.55 -8.84
C TRP A 18 2.74 16.67 -7.93
N ASP A 19 3.29 17.88 -7.79
CA ASP A 19 4.44 18.15 -6.92
C ASP A 19 4.10 17.84 -5.45
N SER A 20 2.91 18.23 -4.98
CA SER A 20 2.43 17.90 -3.64
C SER A 20 2.24 16.38 -3.43
N VAL A 21 1.81 15.64 -4.46
CA VAL A 21 1.74 14.17 -4.40
C VAL A 21 3.15 13.57 -4.23
N GLN A 22 4.11 14.05 -5.01
CA GLN A 22 5.50 13.57 -4.94
C GLN A 22 6.15 13.90 -3.59
N GLU A 23 5.97 15.11 -3.07
CA GLU A 23 6.44 15.50 -1.74
C GLU A 23 5.88 14.58 -0.65
N ASN A 24 4.59 14.27 -0.71
CA ASN A 24 3.96 13.35 0.22
C ASN A 24 4.56 11.94 0.11
N TRP A 25 4.81 11.43 -1.10
CA TRP A 25 5.48 10.14 -1.28
C TRP A 25 6.90 10.13 -0.74
N VAL A 26 7.67 11.21 -0.89
CA VAL A 26 9.02 11.33 -0.30
C VAL A 26 8.96 11.26 1.23
N LYS A 27 8.00 11.97 1.87
CA LYS A 27 7.81 11.90 3.32
C LYS A 27 7.45 10.47 3.76
N LEU A 28 6.50 9.86 3.06
CA LEU A 28 5.97 8.53 3.36
C LEU A 28 7.00 7.41 3.16
N ALA A 29 7.91 7.54 2.18
CA ALA A 29 8.95 6.55 1.90
C ALA A 29 9.98 6.37 3.04
N ASN A 30 10.09 7.36 3.93
CA ASN A 30 11.04 7.33 5.04
C ASN A 30 10.45 6.78 6.36
N ILE A 31 9.19 6.35 6.34
CA ILE A 31 8.50 5.80 7.51
C ILE A 31 8.98 4.38 7.78
N LYS A 32 9.31 4.10 9.05
CA LYS A 32 9.77 2.76 9.49
C LYS A 32 8.69 1.95 10.21
N SER A 33 7.62 2.59 10.66
CA SER A 33 6.58 2.00 11.50
C SER A 33 5.41 1.40 10.71
N ALA A 34 5.31 1.73 9.42
CA ALA A 34 4.44 1.12 8.43
C ALA A 34 5.20 1.07 7.11
N ARG A 35 4.83 0.16 6.21
CA ARG A 35 5.45 0.02 4.89
C ARG A 35 4.47 0.35 3.79
N TRP A 36 4.81 1.32 2.96
CA TRP A 36 4.10 1.57 1.71
C TRP A 36 4.50 0.54 0.65
N ILE A 37 3.53 -0.15 0.05
CA ILE A 37 3.79 -1.24 -0.91
C ILE A 37 3.67 -0.73 -2.34
N ARG A 38 2.54 -0.09 -2.66
CA ARG A 38 2.26 0.42 -4.00
C ARG A 38 1.16 1.47 -3.97
N THR A 39 1.09 2.26 -5.03
CA THR A 39 -0.04 3.14 -5.32
C THR A 39 -0.46 3.01 -6.77
N CYS A 40 -1.76 2.82 -6.98
CA CYS A 40 -2.40 3.05 -8.27
C CYS A 40 -3.00 4.46 -8.23
N PHE A 41 -2.60 5.34 -9.14
CA PHE A 41 -3.07 6.73 -9.16
C PHE A 41 -3.89 7.01 -10.42
N ASN A 42 -5.15 7.37 -10.23
CA ASN A 42 -5.97 7.96 -11.27
C ASN A 42 -5.77 9.48 -11.25
N LYS A 43 -4.90 9.97 -12.15
CA LYS A 43 -4.55 11.39 -12.26
C LYS A 43 -5.73 12.26 -12.66
N GLU A 44 -6.63 11.77 -13.52
CA GLU A 44 -7.79 12.53 -14.00
C GLU A 44 -8.77 12.84 -12.87
N GLN A 45 -8.98 11.87 -11.96
CA GLN A 45 -9.91 12.03 -10.83
C GLN A 45 -9.23 12.49 -9.53
N GLY A 46 -7.90 12.58 -9.51
CA GLY A 46 -7.13 12.84 -8.30
C GLY A 46 -7.31 11.77 -7.21
N VAL A 47 -7.50 10.51 -7.59
CA VAL A 47 -7.72 9.40 -6.65
C VAL A 47 -6.52 8.47 -6.60
N ARG A 48 -5.97 8.26 -5.40
CA ARG A 48 -4.88 7.32 -5.12
C ARG A 48 -5.42 6.12 -4.34
N TYR A 49 -5.08 4.93 -4.80
CA TYR A 49 -5.32 3.66 -4.11
C TYR A 49 -3.98 3.13 -3.63
N CYS A 50 -3.72 3.22 -2.33
CA CYS A 50 -2.45 2.87 -1.72
C CYS A 50 -2.60 1.57 -0.94
N VAL A 51 -1.67 0.64 -1.17
CA VAL A 51 -1.55 -0.56 -0.33
C VAL A 51 -0.45 -0.34 0.70
N TRP A 52 -0.79 -0.57 1.96
CA TRP A 52 0.08 -0.41 3.11
C TRP A 52 0.19 -1.69 3.92
N LEU A 53 1.33 -1.92 4.54
CA LEU A 53 1.49 -2.87 5.65
C LEU A 53 1.64 -2.07 6.94
N SER A 54 0.82 -2.40 7.94
CA SER A 54 0.83 -1.74 9.25
C SER A 54 0.44 -2.72 10.34
N PRO A 55 0.90 -2.55 11.60
CA PRO A 55 0.41 -3.35 12.72
C PRO A 55 -1.12 -3.28 12.89
N ASP A 56 -1.68 -2.08 12.72
CA ASP A 56 -3.09 -1.77 12.89
C ASP A 56 -3.47 -0.49 12.10
N GLU A 57 -4.78 -0.20 12.11
CA GLU A 57 -5.38 0.97 11.44
C GLU A 57 -4.96 2.29 12.13
N ASP A 58 -5.02 2.32 13.47
CA ASP A 58 -4.65 3.48 14.29
C ASP A 58 -3.25 4.00 13.99
N LYS A 59 -2.32 3.08 13.68
CA LYS A 59 -0.95 3.44 13.34
C LYS A 59 -0.85 4.17 12.00
N LEU A 60 -1.60 3.73 10.98
CA LEU A 60 -1.66 4.42 9.68
C LEU A 60 -2.36 5.77 9.81
N GLU A 61 -3.45 5.84 10.57
CA GLU A 61 -4.11 7.12 10.81
C GLU A 61 -3.18 8.13 11.48
N SER A 62 -2.43 7.70 12.49
CA SER A 62 -1.48 8.56 13.22
C SER A 62 -0.41 9.11 12.28
N ILE A 63 0.15 8.25 11.42
CA ILE A 63 1.10 8.65 10.37
C ILE A 63 0.50 9.70 9.44
N PHE A 64 -0.72 9.48 8.94
CA PHE A 64 -1.36 10.39 8.01
C PHE A 64 -1.71 11.73 8.65
N LYS A 65 -2.15 11.73 9.92
CA LYS A 65 -2.36 12.94 10.72
C LYS A 65 -1.05 13.71 10.94
N GLU A 66 0.03 13.03 11.31
CA GLU A 66 1.36 13.63 11.52
C GLU A 66 1.93 14.27 10.25
N LEU A 67 1.66 13.67 9.09
CA LEU A 67 2.12 14.18 7.79
C LEU A 67 1.14 15.12 7.10
N GLU A 68 0.01 15.43 7.74
CA GLU A 68 -1.07 16.26 7.20
C GLU A 68 -1.59 15.73 5.85
N VAL A 69 -1.65 14.40 5.70
CA VAL A 69 -2.17 13.72 4.52
C VAL A 69 -3.60 13.28 4.79
N SER A 70 -4.56 13.75 3.97
CA SER A 70 -5.96 13.31 4.04
C SER A 70 -6.16 11.94 3.38
N TRP A 71 -7.14 11.19 3.87
CA TRP A 71 -7.62 9.94 3.25
C TRP A 71 -9.15 9.93 3.24
N GLU A 72 -9.74 9.28 2.24
CA GLU A 72 -11.18 9.06 2.09
C GLU A 72 -11.62 7.79 2.83
N SER A 73 -10.84 6.71 2.74
CA SER A 73 -11.11 5.46 3.43
C SER A 73 -9.84 4.66 3.70
N MET A 74 -9.91 3.80 4.71
CA MET A 74 -8.89 2.84 5.08
C MET A 74 -9.57 1.54 5.45
N LEU A 75 -9.16 0.43 4.85
CA LEU A 75 -9.77 -0.88 5.08
C LEU A 75 -8.67 -1.93 5.17
N GLU A 76 -8.76 -2.81 6.17
CA GLU A 76 -7.98 -4.05 6.19
C GLU A 76 -8.43 -4.93 5.02
N VAL A 77 -7.48 -5.44 4.23
CA VAL A 77 -7.76 -6.22 3.02
C VAL A 77 -6.85 -7.44 2.93
N GLU A 78 -7.38 -8.51 2.34
CA GLU A 78 -6.58 -9.62 1.86
C GLU A 78 -6.36 -9.46 0.36
N GLU A 79 -5.12 -9.66 -0.08
CA GLU A 79 -4.83 -9.63 -1.51
C GLU A 79 -5.17 -10.99 -2.13
N THR A 80 -6.01 -10.95 -3.15
CA THR A 80 -6.34 -12.11 -3.96
C THR A 80 -6.04 -11.81 -5.42
N VAL A 81 -5.53 -12.80 -6.14
CA VAL A 81 -5.35 -12.74 -7.59
C VAL A 81 -5.95 -14.01 -8.20
N PRO A 82 -6.58 -13.96 -9.39
CA PRO A 82 -7.16 -15.15 -10.01
C PRO A 82 -6.16 -16.30 -10.15
N ASP A 83 -4.88 -15.96 -10.35
CA ASP A 83 -3.80 -16.93 -10.41
C ASP A 83 -3.73 -17.81 -9.17
N LEU A 84 -4.10 -17.33 -7.96
CA LEU A 84 -4.14 -18.15 -6.74
C LEU A 84 -4.91 -19.47 -6.90
N TRP A 85 -5.87 -19.52 -7.82
CA TRP A 85 -6.68 -20.69 -8.13
C TRP A 85 -6.36 -21.33 -9.49
N GLY A 86 -5.38 -20.80 -10.20
CA GLY A 86 -4.85 -21.37 -11.43
C GLY A 86 -3.79 -22.43 -11.13
N ALA A 87 -3.76 -23.51 -11.92
CA ALA A 87 -2.76 -24.59 -11.77
C ALA A 87 -1.30 -24.11 -11.83
N LYS A 88 -1.04 -22.94 -12.44
CA LYS A 88 0.29 -22.34 -12.55
C LYS A 88 0.77 -21.66 -11.27
N TRP A 89 -0.10 -21.44 -10.29
CA TRP A 89 0.27 -20.74 -9.05
C TRP A 89 1.05 -21.60 -8.09
N GLU A 90 0.73 -22.90 -8.00
CA GLU A 90 1.57 -23.83 -7.24
C GLU A 90 2.99 -23.92 -7.82
N GLU A 91 3.11 -23.88 -9.16
CA GLU A 91 4.41 -23.82 -9.85
C GLU A 91 5.15 -22.51 -9.56
N HIS A 92 4.44 -21.38 -9.57
CA HIS A 92 4.98 -20.07 -9.24
C HIS A 92 5.45 -20.01 -7.78
N LEU A 93 4.64 -20.46 -6.82
CA LEU A 93 5.02 -20.54 -5.41
C LEU A 93 6.23 -21.45 -5.18
N ALA A 94 6.30 -22.59 -5.89
CA ALA A 94 7.46 -23.48 -5.82
C ALA A 94 8.72 -22.86 -6.44
N ALA A 95 8.57 -22.03 -7.47
CA ALA A 95 9.66 -21.27 -8.06
C ALA A 95 10.11 -20.10 -7.16
N GLU A 96 9.18 -19.35 -6.57
CA GLU A 96 9.47 -18.27 -5.62
C GLU A 96 10.06 -18.80 -4.31
N ALA A 97 9.63 -19.96 -3.80
CA ALA A 97 10.23 -20.57 -2.62
C ALA A 97 11.67 -21.06 -2.87
N LYS A 98 12.03 -21.34 -4.13
CA LYS A 98 13.40 -21.72 -4.55
C LYS A 98 14.26 -20.51 -4.92
N ALA A 99 13.63 -19.43 -5.37
CA ALA A 99 14.30 -18.17 -5.61
C ALA A 99 14.46 -17.47 -4.26
N ASP A 100 15.70 -17.32 -3.77
CA ASP A 100 16.00 -16.54 -2.57
C ASP A 100 15.84 -15.02 -2.83
N THR A 101 14.76 -14.63 -3.51
CA THR A 101 14.44 -13.25 -3.86
C THR A 101 13.76 -12.60 -2.66
N LEU A 102 14.60 -12.11 -1.76
CA LEU A 102 14.27 -11.09 -0.77
C LEU A 102 13.60 -9.90 -1.46
N GLY A 103 12.28 -9.87 -1.36
CA GLY A 103 11.44 -8.81 -1.91
C GLY A 103 10.12 -8.70 -1.16
N PHE A 104 10.16 -8.83 0.17
CA PHE A 104 9.12 -8.25 1.01
C PHE A 104 9.44 -6.78 1.15
#